data_AF-A0A7H8NT44-F1
#
_entry.id   AF-A0A7H8NT44-F1
#
_cell.length_a   1.000
_cell.length_b   1.000
_cell.length_c   1.000
_cell.angle_alpha   90.00
_cell.angle_beta   90.00
_cell.angle_gamma   90.00
#
_symmetry.space_group_name_H-M   'P 1'
#
loop_
_entity.id
_entity.type
_entity.pdbx_description
1 polymer ?
#
loop_
_entity_poly.entity_id
_entity_poly.type
_entity_poly.pdbx_seq_one_letter_code
_entity_poly.pdbx_strand_id
1 'polypeptide(L)'
;MKFNALARKAAKGPAPLEHGGAVEVEDLIGFVLEHGVEGAAEIERLCALHGWREAFQYNDDGTHFAPMAPWAKACAAFGYGGIAAMLPLLDQQRMATYVIGVLEEVRSEDSVAALLAFCGQADFSQDDPTSAPWRALGALNMLLSFDRGVAVSADIQQALLQRVQRAWGQAPTPPRQCLALYAVRGAHVADALDWVQSLVLEDAELLAARKAVLKHLRGRIQG
;
A
#
# COMPACT_ATOMS: atom_id res chain seq x y z
N MET A 1 -8.38 1.76 20.30
CA MET A 1 -9.47 2.77 20.31
C MET A 1 -10.73 2.19 20.94
N LYS A 2 -11.38 2.89 21.89
CA LYS A 2 -12.67 2.43 22.46
C LYS A 2 -13.70 2.30 21.34
N PHE A 3 -14.56 1.28 21.39
CA PHE A 3 -15.56 1.01 20.35
C PHE A 3 -16.36 2.26 19.92
N ASN A 4 -16.85 3.04 20.88
CA ASN A 4 -17.64 4.25 20.60
C ASN A 4 -16.84 5.48 20.13
N ALA A 5 -15.51 5.42 20.10
CA ALA A 5 -14.70 6.57 19.71
C ALA A 5 -14.77 6.85 18.21
N LEU A 6 -14.91 5.83 17.35
CA LEU A 6 -15.08 6.03 15.91
C LEU A 6 -16.36 6.81 15.61
N ALA A 7 -17.50 6.37 16.18
CA ALA A 7 -18.78 7.07 16.04
C ALA A 7 -18.72 8.53 16.53
N ARG A 8 -18.03 8.78 17.65
CA ARG A 8 -17.83 10.15 18.17
C ARG A 8 -16.98 11.02 17.25
N LYS A 9 -16.01 10.45 16.53
CA LYS A 9 -15.23 11.16 15.51
C LYS A 9 -16.07 11.41 14.26
N ALA A 10 -16.86 10.43 13.83
CA ALA A 10 -17.71 10.55 12.64
C ALA A 10 -18.79 11.63 12.80
N ALA A 11 -19.30 11.84 14.02
CA ALA A 11 -20.38 12.77 14.31
C ALA A 11 -19.95 14.24 14.57
N LYS A 12 -18.66 14.58 14.45
CA LYS A 12 -18.14 15.94 14.69
C LYS A 12 -16.93 16.20 13.81
N GLY A 13 -16.46 17.43 13.76
CA GLY A 13 -15.20 17.77 13.10
C GLY A 13 -15.34 18.96 12.16
N PRO A 14 -14.21 19.40 11.58
CA PRO A 14 -14.18 20.51 10.64
C PRO A 14 -14.70 20.09 9.25
N ALA A 15 -14.62 18.81 8.88
CA ALA A 15 -15.17 18.32 7.62
C ALA A 15 -16.68 18.08 7.72
N PRO A 16 -17.44 18.23 6.62
CA PRO A 16 -18.82 17.77 6.56
C PRO A 16 -18.95 16.27 6.89
N LEU A 17 -20.10 15.85 7.42
CA LEU A 17 -20.29 14.46 7.89
C LEU A 17 -20.18 13.44 6.75
N GLU A 18 -20.64 13.79 5.54
CA GLU A 18 -20.47 12.98 4.33
C GLU A 18 -19.00 12.78 3.90
N HIS A 19 -18.07 13.53 4.49
CA HIS A 19 -16.63 13.41 4.30
C HIS A 19 -15.91 12.81 5.52
N GLY A 20 -16.64 12.24 6.49
CA GLY A 20 -16.06 11.55 7.64
C GLY A 20 -15.95 12.38 8.92
N GLY A 21 -16.31 13.67 8.90
CA GLY A 21 -16.25 14.53 10.08
C GLY A 21 -14.82 14.74 10.59
N ALA A 22 -14.42 14.03 11.65
CA ALA A 22 -13.08 14.00 12.22
C ALA A 22 -12.43 12.60 12.16
N VAL A 23 -12.99 11.70 11.36
CA VAL A 23 -12.43 10.37 11.08
C VAL A 23 -11.37 10.50 10.00
N GLU A 24 -10.17 10.02 10.30
CA GLU A 24 -9.12 9.81 9.31
C GLU A 24 -9.15 8.36 8.81
N VAL A 25 -8.51 8.09 7.67
CA VAL A 25 -8.45 6.74 7.08
C VAL A 25 -7.79 5.75 8.05
N GLU A 26 -6.73 6.18 8.72
CA GLU A 26 -5.99 5.40 9.70
C GLU A 26 -6.85 5.02 10.91
N ASP A 27 -7.86 5.83 11.25
CA ASP A 27 -8.83 5.49 12.29
C ASP A 27 -9.68 4.29 11.87
N LEU A 28 -10.14 4.23 10.61
CA LEU A 28 -10.92 3.10 10.10
C LEU A 28 -10.11 1.81 10.13
N ILE A 29 -8.87 1.88 9.64
CA ILE A 29 -7.98 0.72 9.55
C ILE A 29 -7.62 0.22 10.95
N GLY A 30 -7.17 1.12 11.83
CA GLY A 30 -6.85 0.78 13.22
C GLY A 30 -8.06 0.21 13.98
N PHE A 31 -9.26 0.74 13.71
CA PHE A 31 -10.48 0.25 14.34
C PHE A 31 -10.84 -1.17 13.90
N VAL A 32 -10.79 -1.47 12.60
CA VAL A 32 -11.12 -2.81 12.13
C VAL A 32 -10.05 -3.83 12.50
N LEU A 33 -8.78 -3.44 12.60
CA LEU A 33 -7.71 -4.30 13.11
C LEU A 33 -7.93 -4.68 14.58
N GLU A 34 -8.47 -3.76 15.39
CA GLU A 34 -8.71 -3.99 16.82
C GLU A 34 -10.02 -4.75 17.10
N HIS A 35 -11.08 -4.47 16.34
CA HIS A 35 -12.43 -4.96 16.64
C HIS A 35 -12.98 -5.99 15.62
N GLY A 36 -12.22 -6.31 14.57
CA GLY A 36 -12.57 -7.35 13.59
C GLY A 36 -13.97 -7.16 12.99
N VAL A 37 -14.79 -8.21 13.08
CA VAL A 37 -16.16 -8.24 12.55
C VAL A 37 -17.06 -7.15 13.15
N GLU A 38 -16.96 -6.89 14.46
CA GLU A 38 -17.75 -5.82 15.10
C GLU A 38 -17.31 -4.44 14.60
N GLY A 39 -16.00 -4.27 14.39
CA GLY A 39 -15.44 -3.07 13.78
C GLY A 39 -15.94 -2.83 12.37
N ALA A 40 -15.97 -3.88 11.53
CA ALA A 40 -16.51 -3.81 10.17
C ALA A 40 -17.98 -3.40 10.15
N ALA A 41 -18.82 -4.03 10.98
CA ALA A 41 -20.24 -3.71 11.05
C ALA A 41 -20.49 -2.24 11.46
N GLU A 42 -19.72 -1.73 12.42
CA GLU A 42 -19.82 -0.35 12.85
C GLU A 42 -19.33 0.64 11.78
N ILE A 43 -18.26 0.32 11.06
CA ILE A 43 -17.77 1.13 9.92
C ILE A 43 -18.85 1.23 8.84
N GLU A 44 -19.50 0.12 8.47
CA GLU A 44 -20.59 0.12 7.48
C GLU A 44 -21.80 0.92 7.98
N ARG A 45 -22.17 0.77 9.26
CA ARG A 45 -23.26 1.52 9.86
C ARG A 45 -22.99 3.02 9.83
N LEU A 46 -21.77 3.46 10.15
CA LEU A 46 -21.39 4.88 10.10
C LEU A 46 -21.35 5.42 8.67
N CYS A 47 -20.80 4.64 7.74
CA CYS A 47 -20.80 4.97 6.32
C CYS A 47 -22.22 5.20 5.78
N ALA A 48 -23.17 4.32 6.14
CA ALA A 48 -24.57 4.44 5.75
C ALA A 48 -25.27 5.62 6.46
N LEU A 49 -25.03 5.79 7.77
CA LEU A 49 -25.65 6.85 8.57
C LEU A 49 -25.29 8.25 8.07
N HIS A 50 -24.02 8.46 7.69
CA HIS A 50 -23.50 9.76 7.31
C HIS A 50 -23.41 9.98 5.79
N GLY A 51 -23.76 8.96 4.99
CA GLY A 51 -23.71 9.06 3.53
C GLY A 51 -22.31 9.35 3.00
N TRP A 52 -21.30 8.62 3.49
CA TRP A 52 -19.90 8.86 3.13
C TRP A 52 -19.68 8.82 1.62
N ARG A 53 -18.93 9.79 1.10
CA ARG A 53 -18.74 9.95 -0.35
C ARG A 53 -17.76 8.94 -0.93
N GLU A 54 -18.03 8.54 -2.18
CA GLU A 54 -17.16 7.66 -2.97
C GLU A 54 -16.05 8.40 -3.72
N ALA A 55 -16.29 9.65 -4.09
CA ALA A 55 -15.39 10.43 -4.91
C ALA A 55 -14.42 11.26 -4.06
N PHE A 56 -13.19 11.32 -4.54
CA PHE A 56 -12.20 12.28 -4.06
C PHE A 56 -12.66 13.71 -4.39
N GLN A 57 -12.48 14.65 -3.46
CA GLN A 57 -12.86 16.04 -3.65
C GLN A 57 -11.75 16.99 -3.17
N TYR A 58 -11.35 17.90 -4.06
CA TYR A 58 -10.50 19.03 -3.71
C TYR A 58 -11.33 20.18 -3.14
N ASN A 59 -10.76 20.86 -2.16
CA ASN A 59 -11.28 22.09 -1.58
C ASN A 59 -10.66 23.30 -2.28
N ASP A 60 -11.30 24.47 -2.14
CA ASP A 60 -10.86 25.72 -2.76
C ASP A 60 -9.47 26.18 -2.27
N ASP A 61 -9.05 25.74 -1.08
CA ASP A 61 -7.75 26.03 -0.47
C ASP A 61 -6.65 25.03 -0.90
N GLY A 62 -6.96 24.09 -1.79
CA GLY A 62 -6.05 23.05 -2.26
C GLY A 62 -5.91 21.84 -1.33
N THR A 63 -6.60 21.83 -0.19
CA THR A 63 -6.75 20.62 0.63
C THR A 63 -7.73 19.65 -0.03
N HIS A 64 -7.88 18.44 0.51
CA HIS A 64 -8.80 17.46 -0.04
C HIS A 64 -9.47 16.62 1.04
N PHE A 65 -10.66 16.11 0.72
CA PHE A 65 -11.32 15.09 1.50
C PHE A 65 -11.07 13.71 0.90
N ALA A 66 -10.74 12.76 1.78
CA ALA A 66 -10.60 11.37 1.39
C ALA A 66 -11.96 10.79 0.94
N PRO A 67 -11.96 9.88 -0.05
CA PRO A 67 -13.15 9.12 -0.45
C PRO A 67 -13.46 8.05 0.61
N MET A 68 -14.20 8.44 1.65
CA MET A 68 -14.41 7.62 2.85
C MET A 68 -15.18 6.32 2.60
N ALA A 69 -16.13 6.27 1.66
CA ALA A 69 -16.91 5.05 1.40
C ALA A 69 -16.06 3.87 0.87
N PRO A 70 -15.17 4.06 -0.12
CA PRO A 70 -14.26 3.01 -0.56
C PRO A 70 -13.30 2.52 0.53
N TRP A 71 -12.80 3.42 1.39
CA TRP A 71 -12.00 3.03 2.55
C TRP A 71 -12.81 2.20 3.54
N ALA A 72 -14.03 2.63 3.86
CA ALA A 72 -14.95 1.87 4.71
C ALA A 72 -15.23 0.47 4.15
N LYS A 73 -15.45 0.35 2.84
CA LYS A 73 -15.68 -0.92 2.16
C LYS A 73 -14.45 -1.85 2.22
N ALA A 74 -13.25 -1.32 2.00
CA ALA A 74 -12.02 -2.11 2.10
C ALA A 74 -11.78 -2.60 3.54
N CYS A 75 -11.97 -1.71 4.53
CA CYS A 75 -11.87 -2.06 5.95
C CYS A 75 -12.92 -3.10 6.34
N ALA A 76 -14.18 -2.93 5.94
CA ALA A 76 -15.25 -3.88 6.23
C ALA A 76 -14.97 -5.27 5.64
N ALA A 77 -14.51 -5.34 4.38
CA ALA A 77 -14.11 -6.60 3.77
C ALA A 77 -13.01 -7.30 4.58
N PHE A 78 -11.99 -6.57 5.03
CA PHE A 78 -10.97 -7.10 5.92
C PHE A 78 -11.56 -7.59 7.26
N GLY A 79 -12.41 -6.81 7.92
CA GLY A 79 -12.97 -7.21 9.21
C GLY A 79 -13.86 -8.45 9.13
N TYR A 80 -14.57 -8.66 8.01
CA TYR A 80 -15.43 -9.84 7.83
C TYR A 80 -14.70 -11.12 7.42
N GLY A 81 -13.63 -11.02 6.63
CA GLY A 81 -13.00 -12.21 6.06
C GLY A 81 -11.49 -12.09 5.84
N GLY A 82 -10.85 -11.15 6.52
CA GLY A 82 -9.41 -10.90 6.44
C GLY A 82 -8.97 -10.54 5.02
N ILE A 83 -7.71 -10.87 4.72
CA ILE A 83 -7.09 -10.60 3.42
C ILE A 83 -7.83 -11.33 2.28
N ALA A 84 -8.31 -12.55 2.51
CA ALA A 84 -9.02 -13.33 1.51
C ALA A 84 -10.27 -12.60 0.97
N ALA A 85 -11.04 -11.95 1.84
CA ALA A 85 -12.22 -11.19 1.43
C ALA A 85 -11.89 -9.87 0.70
N MET A 86 -10.66 -9.37 0.82
CA MET A 86 -10.21 -8.19 0.08
C MET A 86 -9.73 -8.50 -1.34
N LEU A 87 -9.30 -9.74 -1.64
CA LEU A 87 -8.74 -10.09 -2.95
C LEU A 87 -9.67 -9.73 -4.13
N PRO A 88 -10.99 -10.03 -4.09
CA PRO A 88 -11.89 -9.64 -5.18
C PRO A 88 -12.05 -8.12 -5.35
N LEU A 89 -11.75 -7.33 -4.31
CA LEU A 89 -11.74 -5.87 -4.38
C LEU A 89 -10.43 -5.36 -4.98
N LEU A 90 -9.32 -6.07 -4.79
CA LEU A 90 -8.02 -5.70 -5.36
C LEU A 90 -8.03 -5.76 -6.90
N ASP A 91 -8.80 -6.69 -7.47
CA ASP A 91 -8.98 -6.80 -8.93
C ASP A 91 -9.90 -5.73 -9.53
N GLN A 92 -10.63 -4.98 -8.68
CA GLN A 92 -11.47 -3.88 -9.14
C GLN A 92 -10.64 -2.61 -9.20
N GLN A 93 -10.42 -2.06 -10.40
CA GLN A 93 -9.61 -0.85 -10.62
C GLN A 93 -9.96 0.30 -9.66
N ARG A 94 -11.26 0.55 -9.43
CA ARG A 94 -11.75 1.60 -8.52
C ARG A 94 -11.47 1.33 -7.04
N MET A 95 -11.23 0.08 -6.64
CA MET A 95 -11.03 -0.32 -5.24
C MET A 95 -9.57 -0.62 -4.89
N ALA A 96 -8.76 -0.98 -5.89
CA ALA A 96 -7.39 -1.47 -5.71
C ALA A 96 -6.55 -0.57 -4.81
N THR A 97 -6.61 0.75 -5.02
CA THR A 97 -5.88 1.75 -4.22
C THR A 97 -6.18 1.63 -2.72
N TYR A 98 -7.45 1.47 -2.36
CA TYR A 98 -7.88 1.41 -0.96
C TYR A 98 -7.50 0.08 -0.32
N VAL A 99 -7.66 -1.01 -1.07
CA VAL A 99 -7.22 -2.34 -0.63
C VAL A 99 -5.72 -2.38 -0.40
N ILE A 100 -4.92 -1.80 -1.30
CA ILE A 100 -3.46 -1.70 -1.15
C ILE A 100 -3.10 -0.94 0.14
N GLY A 101 -3.78 0.17 0.41
CA GLY A 101 -3.56 0.93 1.65
C GLY A 101 -3.90 0.15 2.92
N VAL A 102 -5.02 -0.59 2.93
CA VAL A 102 -5.33 -1.47 4.07
C VAL A 102 -4.27 -2.57 4.22
N LEU A 103 -3.84 -3.20 3.13
CA LEU A 103 -2.81 -4.24 3.14
C LEU A 103 -1.45 -3.73 3.68
N GLU A 104 -1.09 -2.48 3.34
CA GLU A 104 0.12 -1.81 3.83
C GLU A 104 0.10 -1.61 5.36
N GLU A 105 -1.07 -1.34 5.93
CA GLU A 105 -1.25 -1.15 7.38
C GLU A 105 -1.46 -2.45 8.17
N VAL A 106 -2.01 -3.51 7.55
CA VAL A 106 -2.14 -4.84 8.18
C VAL A 106 -0.77 -5.46 8.47
N ARG A 107 0.26 -5.14 7.66
CA ARG A 107 1.66 -5.52 7.88
C ARG A 107 1.89 -7.01 8.20
N SER A 108 1.29 -7.89 7.39
CA SER A 108 1.46 -9.35 7.52
C SER A 108 2.16 -9.98 6.31
N GLU A 109 2.71 -11.18 6.46
CA GLU A 109 3.28 -11.94 5.33
C GLU A 109 2.22 -12.20 4.25
N ASP A 110 0.97 -12.47 4.66
CA ASP A 110 -0.17 -12.61 3.74
C ASP A 110 -0.46 -11.32 2.97
N SER A 111 -0.27 -10.14 3.60
CA SER A 111 -0.41 -8.85 2.91
C SER A 111 0.63 -8.71 1.82
N VAL A 112 1.87 -9.09 2.12
CA VAL A 112 2.98 -9.08 1.15
C VAL A 112 2.68 -10.05 0.00
N ALA A 113 2.21 -11.27 0.32
CA ALA A 113 1.86 -12.27 -0.69
C ALA A 113 0.73 -11.78 -1.62
N ALA A 114 -0.33 -11.17 -1.07
CA ALA A 114 -1.43 -10.60 -1.84
C ALA A 114 -0.95 -9.49 -2.79
N LEU A 115 -0.11 -8.57 -2.29
CA LEU A 115 0.47 -7.49 -3.11
C LEU A 115 1.40 -8.04 -4.21
N LEU A 116 2.22 -9.06 -3.91
CA LEU A 116 3.07 -9.71 -4.90
C LEU A 116 2.28 -10.44 -5.99
N ALA A 117 1.17 -11.08 -5.62
CA ALA A 117 0.28 -11.74 -6.56
C ALA A 117 -0.36 -10.71 -7.51
N PHE A 118 -0.86 -9.59 -6.98
CA PHE A 118 -1.38 -8.47 -7.75
C PHE A 118 -0.32 -7.87 -8.69
N CYS A 119 0.86 -7.56 -8.15
CA CYS A 119 2.01 -7.09 -8.93
C CYS A 119 2.45 -8.12 -9.98
N GLY A 120 2.16 -9.41 -9.81
CA GLY A 120 2.47 -10.48 -10.77
C GLY A 120 1.64 -10.45 -12.04
N GLN A 121 0.46 -9.83 -12.02
CA GLN A 121 -0.43 -9.70 -13.17
C GLN A 121 -0.42 -8.28 -13.76
N ALA A 122 0.19 -7.33 -13.06
CA ALA A 122 0.19 -5.92 -13.42
C ALA A 122 1.04 -5.56 -14.65
N ASP A 123 0.56 -4.56 -15.40
CA ASP A 123 1.30 -3.79 -16.39
C ASP A 123 1.90 -2.54 -15.72
N PHE A 124 3.23 -2.40 -15.77
CA PHE A 124 3.95 -1.26 -15.21
C PHE A 124 4.27 -0.17 -16.26
N SER A 125 3.87 -0.34 -17.52
CA SER A 125 4.18 0.64 -18.58
C SER A 125 3.41 1.95 -18.47
N GLN A 126 2.34 1.99 -17.66
CA GLN A 126 1.49 3.16 -17.49
C GLN A 126 2.15 4.18 -16.54
N ASP A 127 2.22 5.44 -16.98
CA ASP A 127 2.72 6.58 -16.19
C ASP A 127 1.58 7.35 -15.48
N ASP A 128 0.59 6.62 -14.97
CA ASP A 128 -0.50 7.23 -14.20
C ASP A 128 -0.05 7.44 -12.74
N PRO A 129 -0.10 8.67 -12.19
CA PRO A 129 0.21 8.92 -10.78
C PRO A 129 -0.68 8.12 -9.80
N THR A 130 -1.88 7.72 -10.24
CA THR A 130 -2.83 6.91 -9.46
C THR A 130 -2.74 5.40 -9.72
N SER A 131 -1.76 4.97 -10.53
CA SER A 131 -1.54 3.57 -10.91
C SER A 131 -1.44 2.65 -9.70
N ALA A 132 -2.41 1.73 -9.59
CA ALA A 132 -2.45 0.72 -8.55
C ALA A 132 -1.22 -0.21 -8.56
N PRO A 133 -0.70 -0.69 -9.72
CA PRO A 133 0.57 -1.43 -9.77
C PRO A 133 1.74 -0.72 -9.08
N TRP A 134 1.95 0.56 -9.39
CA TRP A 134 3.04 1.32 -8.79
C TRP A 134 2.80 1.59 -7.30
N ARG A 135 1.54 1.81 -6.90
CA ARG A 135 1.17 1.93 -5.48
C ARG A 135 1.44 0.63 -4.71
N ALA A 136 1.11 -0.53 -5.28
CA ALA A 136 1.38 -1.83 -4.68
C ALA A 136 2.89 -2.09 -4.53
N LEU A 137 3.70 -1.71 -5.53
CA LEU A 137 5.16 -1.80 -5.43
C LEU A 137 5.72 -0.86 -4.34
N GLY A 138 5.14 0.33 -4.20
CA GLY A 138 5.43 1.26 -3.11
C GLY A 138 5.11 0.66 -1.74
N ALA A 139 3.93 0.07 -1.57
CA ALA A 139 3.54 -0.62 -0.34
C ALA A 139 4.49 -1.78 -0.02
N LEU A 140 4.88 -2.60 -1.01
CA LEU A 140 5.89 -3.66 -0.83
C LEU A 140 7.23 -3.11 -0.34
N ASN A 141 7.69 -1.98 -0.89
CA ASN A 141 8.90 -1.32 -0.41
C ASN A 141 8.76 -0.85 1.06
N MET A 142 7.62 -0.29 1.43
CA MET A 142 7.35 0.16 2.81
C MET A 142 7.26 -1.02 3.79
N LEU A 143 6.67 -2.13 3.36
CA LEU A 143 6.50 -3.34 4.14
C LEU A 143 7.80 -4.12 4.35
N LEU A 144 8.75 -4.07 3.41
CA LEU A 144 9.90 -4.99 3.44
C LEU A 144 11.27 -4.32 3.63
N SER A 145 11.40 -3.02 3.34
CA SER A 145 12.73 -2.37 3.21
C SER A 145 13.18 -1.53 4.42
N PHE A 146 12.42 -1.53 5.52
CA PHE A 146 12.67 -0.67 6.70
C PHE A 146 12.78 -1.49 8.00
N ASP A 147 13.27 -0.87 9.08
CA ASP A 147 13.62 -1.54 10.35
C ASP A 147 12.47 -2.31 11.03
N ARG A 148 11.22 -1.99 10.69
CA ARG A 148 10.02 -2.73 11.13
C ARG A 148 9.37 -3.51 9.99
N GLY A 149 10.18 -3.99 9.06
CA GLY A 149 9.74 -4.76 7.91
C GLY A 149 9.06 -6.05 8.34
N VAL A 150 8.12 -6.50 7.53
CA VAL A 150 7.46 -7.79 7.69
C VAL A 150 8.49 -8.88 7.43
N ALA A 151 8.65 -9.80 8.39
CA ALA A 151 9.46 -10.99 8.19
C ALA A 151 8.77 -11.90 7.16
N VAL A 152 9.50 -12.30 6.13
CA VAL A 152 8.96 -13.10 5.02
C VAL A 152 9.94 -14.19 4.60
N SER A 153 9.40 -15.28 4.07
CA SER A 153 10.17 -16.40 3.53
C SER A 153 11.10 -16.00 2.36
N ALA A 154 12.12 -16.82 2.12
CA ALA A 154 13.03 -16.65 0.98
C ALA A 154 12.31 -16.70 -0.37
N ASP A 155 11.26 -17.52 -0.48
CA ASP A 155 10.43 -17.61 -1.70
C ASP A 155 9.73 -16.28 -2.00
N ILE A 156 9.20 -15.61 -0.98
CA ILE A 156 8.61 -14.27 -1.12
C ILE A 156 9.67 -13.23 -1.52
N GLN A 157 10.86 -13.29 -0.91
CA GLN A 157 11.96 -12.41 -1.27
C GLN A 157 12.40 -12.60 -2.73
N GLN A 158 12.38 -13.84 -3.23
CA GLN A 158 12.69 -14.16 -4.62
C GLN A 158 11.57 -13.70 -5.57
N ALA A 159 10.31 -13.92 -5.20
CA ALA A 159 9.17 -13.44 -5.96
C ALA A 159 9.21 -11.91 -6.11
N LEU A 160 9.54 -11.18 -5.03
CA LEU A 160 9.74 -9.73 -5.07
C LEU A 160 10.80 -9.33 -6.10
N LEU A 161 11.97 -9.98 -6.12
CA LEU A 161 13.02 -9.67 -7.09
C LEU A 161 12.50 -9.76 -8.53
N GLN A 162 11.77 -10.83 -8.86
CA GLN A 162 11.18 -11.00 -10.18
C GLN A 162 10.19 -9.88 -10.53
N ARG A 163 9.34 -9.46 -9.57
CA ARG A 163 8.38 -8.36 -9.79
C ARG A 163 9.10 -7.03 -9.98
N VAL A 164 10.13 -6.76 -9.18
CA VAL A 164 10.95 -5.55 -9.28
C VAL A 164 11.68 -5.47 -10.61
N GLN A 165 12.29 -6.56 -11.07
CA GLN A 165 12.98 -6.62 -12.37
C GLN A 165 12.04 -6.33 -13.53
N ARG A 166 10.82 -6.88 -13.49
CA ARG A 166 9.80 -6.60 -14.50
C ARG A 166 9.34 -5.14 -14.45
N ALA A 167 9.04 -4.63 -13.25
CA ALA A 167 8.64 -3.23 -13.08
C ALA A 167 9.73 -2.27 -13.58
N TRP A 168 11.01 -2.55 -13.26
CA TRP A 168 12.17 -1.81 -13.77
C TRP A 168 12.22 -1.78 -15.30
N GLY A 169 12.03 -2.94 -15.95
CA GLY A 169 12.09 -3.05 -17.41
C GLY A 169 10.91 -2.40 -18.14
N GLN A 170 9.78 -2.21 -17.47
CA GLN A 170 8.58 -1.57 -18.02
C GLN A 170 8.42 -0.10 -17.59
N ALA A 171 9.23 0.37 -16.65
CA ALA A 171 9.09 1.69 -16.04
C ALA A 171 9.15 2.81 -17.09
N PRO A 172 8.11 3.66 -17.20
CA PRO A 172 8.05 4.70 -18.24
C PRO A 172 8.97 5.89 -17.93
N THR A 173 9.39 6.07 -16.68
CA THR A 173 10.14 7.24 -16.23
C THR A 173 11.21 6.88 -15.19
N PRO A 174 12.29 7.68 -15.07
CA PRO A 174 13.32 7.48 -14.05
C PRO A 174 12.79 7.42 -12.59
N PRO A 175 11.80 8.23 -12.17
CA PRO A 175 11.21 8.09 -10.83
C PRO A 175 10.57 6.72 -10.57
N ARG A 176 9.95 6.10 -11.59
CA ARG A 176 9.40 4.74 -11.49
C ARG A 176 10.49 3.68 -11.42
N GLN A 177 11.58 3.88 -12.14
CA GLN A 177 12.79 3.07 -12.04
C GLN A 177 13.45 3.18 -10.64
N CYS A 178 13.54 4.39 -10.09
CA CYS A 178 13.96 4.62 -8.70
C CYS A 178 13.10 3.83 -7.71
N LEU A 179 11.78 3.88 -7.85
CA LEU A 179 10.87 3.11 -6.98
C LEU A 179 11.12 1.60 -7.06
N ALA A 180 11.30 1.06 -8.26
CA ALA A 180 11.66 -0.35 -8.44
C ALA A 180 13.00 -0.69 -7.76
N LEU A 181 14.02 0.16 -7.92
CA LEU A 181 15.29 0.01 -7.20
C LEU A 181 15.11 0.01 -5.70
N TYR A 182 14.34 0.94 -5.13
CA TYR A 182 14.13 0.97 -3.69
C TYR A 182 13.42 -0.28 -3.16
N ALA A 183 12.44 -0.79 -3.91
CA ALA A 183 11.71 -2.00 -3.54
C ALA A 183 12.61 -3.25 -3.48
N VAL A 184 13.69 -3.33 -4.27
CA VAL A 184 14.61 -4.48 -4.26
C VAL A 184 15.29 -4.69 -2.90
N ARG A 185 15.31 -3.69 -2.03
CA ARG A 185 15.92 -3.79 -0.69
C ARG A 185 15.29 -4.89 0.16
N GLY A 186 14.02 -5.21 -0.07
CA GLY A 186 13.31 -6.33 0.58
C GLY A 186 13.55 -7.70 -0.06
N ALA A 187 14.26 -7.78 -1.20
CA ALA A 187 14.43 -9.01 -1.95
C ALA A 187 15.57 -9.89 -1.39
N HIS A 188 15.77 -11.05 -2.02
CA HIS A 188 16.81 -12.00 -1.64
C HIS A 188 18.18 -11.37 -1.88
N VAL A 189 19.01 -11.29 -0.83
CA VAL A 189 20.15 -10.36 -0.77
C VAL A 189 21.20 -10.64 -1.84
N ALA A 190 21.57 -11.91 -2.05
CA ALA A 190 22.60 -12.28 -3.02
C ALA A 190 22.17 -11.93 -4.44
N ASP A 191 20.99 -12.39 -4.87
CA ASP A 191 20.50 -12.17 -6.23
C ASP A 191 20.17 -10.70 -6.50
N ALA A 192 19.68 -9.97 -5.48
CA ALA A 192 19.44 -8.54 -5.57
C ALA A 192 20.75 -7.76 -5.76
N LEU A 193 21.83 -8.13 -5.06
CA LEU A 193 23.14 -7.49 -5.24
C LEU A 193 23.67 -7.70 -6.66
N ASP A 194 23.66 -8.95 -7.13
CA ASP A 194 24.14 -9.31 -8.47
C ASP A 194 23.38 -8.53 -9.54
N TRP A 195 22.05 -8.50 -9.45
CA TRP A 195 21.23 -7.74 -10.39
C TRP A 195 21.52 -6.23 -10.33
N VAL A 196 21.48 -5.61 -9.15
CA VAL A 196 21.69 -4.15 -9.01
C VAL A 196 23.10 -3.74 -9.46
N GLN A 197 24.11 -4.58 -9.26
CA GLN A 197 25.48 -4.31 -9.72
C GLN A 197 25.62 -4.43 -11.24
N SER A 198 24.84 -5.29 -11.90
CA SER A 198 24.85 -5.44 -13.36
C SER A 198 24.21 -4.26 -14.11
N LEU A 199 23.43 -3.41 -13.44
CA LEU A 199 22.73 -2.30 -14.08
C LEU A 199 23.72 -1.23 -14.57
N VAL A 200 23.66 -0.94 -15.87
CA VAL A 200 24.37 0.18 -16.50
C VAL A 200 23.46 1.40 -16.47
N LEU A 201 23.87 2.44 -15.75
CA LEU A 201 23.06 3.63 -15.47
C LEU A 201 23.86 4.89 -15.79
N GLU A 202 23.23 5.84 -16.47
CA GLU A 202 23.82 7.14 -16.81
C GLU A 202 23.12 8.29 -16.07
N ASP A 203 21.84 8.12 -15.75
CA ASP A 203 21.04 9.12 -15.04
C ASP A 203 21.50 9.30 -13.58
N ALA A 204 21.66 10.56 -13.16
CA ALA A 204 22.19 10.92 -11.85
C ALA A 204 21.26 10.49 -10.69
N GLU A 205 19.95 10.54 -10.89
CA GLU A 205 18.97 10.10 -9.89
C GLU A 205 19.03 8.59 -9.71
N LEU A 206 19.08 7.83 -10.81
CA LEU A 206 19.22 6.37 -10.78
C LEU A 206 20.55 5.93 -10.16
N LEU A 207 21.64 6.65 -10.43
CA LEU A 207 22.93 6.40 -9.79
C LEU A 207 22.88 6.60 -8.27
N ALA A 208 22.20 7.66 -7.81
CA ALA A 208 22.00 7.92 -6.39
C ALA A 208 21.13 6.84 -5.72
N ALA A 209 20.02 6.46 -6.35
CA ALA A 209 19.15 5.38 -5.90
C ALA A 209 19.91 4.05 -5.79
N ARG A 210 20.65 3.67 -6.84
CA ARG A 210 21.50 2.46 -6.84
C ARG A 210 22.49 2.46 -5.68
N LYS A 211 23.17 3.58 -5.42
CA LYS A 211 24.12 3.70 -4.31
C LYS A 211 23.45 3.46 -2.96
N ALA A 212 22.27 4.03 -2.73
CA ALA A 212 21.51 3.83 -1.49
C ALA A 212 21.08 2.37 -1.30
N VAL A 213 20.59 1.74 -2.37
CA VAL A 213 20.17 0.33 -2.38
C VAL A 213 21.35 -0.62 -2.10
N LEU A 214 22.48 -0.44 -2.79
CA LEU A 214 23.68 -1.27 -2.55
C LEU A 214 24.19 -1.13 -1.12
N LYS A 215 24.15 0.07 -0.55
CA LYS A 215 24.51 0.30 0.85
C LYS A 215 23.61 -0.52 1.78
N HIS A 216 22.30 -0.50 1.55
CA HIS A 216 21.33 -1.24 2.36
C HIS A 216 21.52 -2.76 2.24
N LEU A 217 21.61 -3.29 1.02
CA LEU A 217 21.77 -4.73 0.77
C LEU A 217 23.06 -5.28 1.40
N ARG A 218 24.18 -4.56 1.30
CA ARG A 218 25.44 -4.95 1.95
C ARG A 218 25.34 -4.94 3.47
N GLY A 219 24.58 -3.99 4.03
CA GLY A 219 24.31 -3.95 5.47
C GLY A 219 23.61 -5.21 5.98
N ARG A 220 22.69 -5.78 5.19
CA ARG A 220 21.94 -7.01 5.52
C ARG A 220 22.78 -8.29 5.46
N ILE A 221 24.01 -8.25 4.95
CA ILE A 221 24.96 -9.38 4.98
C ILE A 221 25.78 -9.37 6.28
N GLN A 222 25.99 -8.18 6.86
CA GLN A 222 26.93 -7.96 7.96
C GLN A 222 26.27 -8.01 9.34
N GLY A 223 24.94 -7.94 9.42
CA GLY A 223 24.15 -8.09 10.65
C GLY A 223 23.36 -9.39 10.63
#